data_AF-A0A9E4MVW0-F1
#
_entry.id   AF-A0A9E4MVW0-F1
#
_cell.length_a   1.000
_cell.length_b   1.000
_cell.length_c   1.000
_cell.angle_alpha   90.00
_cell.angle_beta   90.00
_cell.angle_gamma   90.00
#
_symmetry.space_group_name_H-M   'P 1'
#
loop_
_entity.id
_entity.type
_entity.pdbx_description
1 polymer ?
#
loop_
_entity_poly.entity_id
_entity_poly.type
_entity_poly.pdbx_seq_one_letter_code
_entity_poly.pdbx_strand_id
1 'polypeptide(L)'
;MKQRFRYSPPLLFISLALLSQVAMGVVITQSPHVGTDVGSTDIFIAETALTGSPATETAWVNSLLDPDVTFTIQTETVDYFLTDTADVYAFALSTAPSHFIIKNSTQVALFANVGSMDWGVFNTLSLSSAFNLPGEEFQISHVTELSGNGVNVPEPSTMALLGLGLLGMSIARRKAKKA
;
A
#
# COMPACT_ATOMS: atom_id res chain seq x y z
N MET A 1 -20.44 -55.86 26.17
CA MET A 1 -20.51 -54.39 26.28
C MET A 1 -19.10 -53.83 26.04
N LYS A 2 -18.81 -53.31 24.85
CA LYS A 2 -17.77 -52.29 24.58
C LYS A 2 -17.89 -51.82 23.13
N GLN A 3 -18.00 -50.51 23.00
CA GLN A 3 -18.56 -49.73 21.90
C GLN A 3 -17.59 -49.63 20.70
N ARG A 4 -18.12 -49.70 19.47
CA ARG A 4 -17.37 -49.38 18.25
C ARG A 4 -17.48 -47.88 17.98
N PHE A 5 -16.41 -47.12 18.18
CA PHE A 5 -16.33 -45.72 17.78
C PHE A 5 -16.12 -45.63 16.25
N ARG A 6 -17.11 -45.08 15.54
CA ARG A 6 -16.97 -44.62 14.16
C ARG A 6 -16.60 -43.14 14.19
N TYR A 7 -15.45 -42.78 13.62
CA TYR A 7 -15.06 -41.39 13.42
C TYR A 7 -15.55 -40.92 12.04
N SER A 8 -16.47 -39.95 12.01
CA SER A 8 -16.75 -39.13 10.82
C SER A 8 -15.82 -37.90 10.84
N PRO A 9 -15.19 -37.50 9.72
CA PRO A 9 -14.55 -36.20 9.64
C PRO A 9 -15.59 -35.09 9.34
N PRO A 10 -15.45 -33.87 9.91
CA PRO A 10 -16.32 -32.75 9.58
C PRO A 10 -15.86 -32.06 8.29
N LEU A 11 -16.83 -31.73 7.43
CA LEU A 11 -16.68 -30.83 6.28
C LEU A 11 -16.46 -29.40 6.79
N LEU A 12 -15.26 -28.86 6.56
CA LEU A 12 -14.88 -27.48 6.89
C LEU A 12 -15.21 -26.59 5.67
N PHE A 13 -16.31 -25.84 5.73
CA PHE A 13 -16.61 -24.77 4.78
C PHE A 13 -15.94 -23.48 5.26
N ILE A 14 -14.82 -23.08 4.63
CA ILE A 14 -14.25 -21.74 4.80
C ILE A 14 -14.90 -20.82 3.75
N SER A 15 -15.87 -20.03 4.20
CA SER A 15 -16.45 -18.91 3.46
C SER A 15 -15.53 -17.69 3.64
N LEU A 16 -14.68 -17.40 2.65
CA LEU A 16 -13.87 -16.19 2.62
C LEU A 16 -14.73 -15.03 2.11
N ALA A 17 -15.38 -14.31 3.02
CA ALA A 17 -16.05 -13.05 2.71
C ALA A 17 -15.00 -11.93 2.69
N LEU A 18 -14.55 -11.55 1.50
CA LEU A 18 -13.75 -10.34 1.29
C LEU A 18 -14.65 -9.12 1.53
N LEU A 19 -14.52 -8.50 2.70
CA LEU A 19 -15.05 -7.17 2.97
C LEU A 19 -14.19 -6.16 2.21
N SER A 20 -14.70 -5.63 1.09
CA SER A 20 -14.12 -4.46 0.45
C SER A 20 -14.29 -3.27 1.40
N GLN A 21 -13.21 -2.82 2.03
CA GLN A 21 -13.22 -1.57 2.80
C GLN A 21 -13.47 -0.42 1.81
N VAL A 22 -14.54 0.34 2.02
CA VAL A 22 -14.76 1.58 1.27
C VAL A 22 -13.78 2.59 1.85
N ALA A 23 -12.68 2.85 1.13
CA ALA A 23 -11.73 3.86 1.51
C ALA A 23 -12.35 5.24 1.23
N MET A 24 -12.64 6.00 2.30
CA MET A 24 -13.03 7.40 2.20
C MET A 24 -11.77 8.21 1.91
N GLY A 25 -11.81 9.07 0.88
CA GLY A 25 -10.74 10.01 0.60
C GLY A 25 -10.57 11.04 1.72
N VAL A 26 -9.34 11.47 1.92
CA VAL A 26 -8.87 12.46 2.91
C VAL A 26 -8.47 13.71 2.14
N VAL A 27 -8.79 14.89 2.67
CA VAL A 27 -8.57 16.17 1.98
C VAL A 27 -7.65 17.06 2.80
N ILE A 28 -6.66 17.69 2.18
CA ILE A 28 -5.79 18.66 2.85
C ILE A 28 -6.60 19.91 3.22
N THR A 29 -6.47 20.37 4.47
CA THR A 29 -7.14 21.58 4.99
C THR A 29 -6.19 22.76 5.18
N GLN A 30 -4.89 22.57 4.95
CA GLN A 30 -3.85 23.58 5.15
C GLN A 30 -3.26 24.11 3.82
N SER A 31 -2.96 25.41 3.78
CA SER A 31 -2.25 26.04 2.66
C SER A 31 -0.84 25.46 2.49
N PRO A 32 -0.31 25.36 1.26
CA PRO A 32 -0.88 25.85 0.00
C PRO A 32 -1.82 24.86 -0.71
N HIS A 33 -2.08 23.68 -0.14
CA HIS A 33 -2.77 22.58 -0.80
C HIS A 33 -4.23 22.36 -0.34
N VAL A 34 -4.86 23.37 0.25
CA VAL A 34 -6.26 23.30 0.73
C VAL A 34 -7.19 22.77 -0.36
N GLY A 35 -8.01 21.76 -0.02
CA GLY A 35 -8.98 21.14 -0.92
C GLY A 35 -8.41 20.04 -1.82
N THR A 36 -7.12 19.71 -1.69
CA THR A 36 -6.51 18.59 -2.44
C THR A 36 -6.93 17.27 -1.82
N ASP A 37 -7.56 16.41 -2.61
CA ASP A 37 -7.83 15.01 -2.25
C ASP A 37 -6.53 14.19 -2.36
N VAL A 38 -6.10 13.61 -1.24
CA VAL A 38 -4.86 12.83 -1.13
C VAL A 38 -5.13 11.33 -1.07
N GLY A 39 -6.36 10.90 -1.40
CA GLY A 39 -6.75 9.50 -1.30
C GLY A 39 -6.96 9.09 0.16
N SER A 40 -6.72 7.83 0.49
CA SER A 40 -6.89 7.30 1.85
C SER A 40 -5.62 7.35 2.69
N THR A 41 -5.76 7.22 4.00
CA THR A 41 -4.62 6.98 4.90
C THR A 41 -3.84 5.72 4.50
N ASP A 42 -2.53 5.84 4.46
CA ASP A 42 -1.61 4.76 4.13
C ASP A 42 -1.45 3.76 5.27
N ILE A 43 -1.04 2.55 4.89
CA ILE A 43 -0.99 1.42 5.84
C ILE A 43 0.35 1.46 6.56
N PHE A 44 0.31 1.65 7.87
CA PHE A 44 1.47 1.45 8.73
C PHE A 44 1.89 -0.01 8.74
N ILE A 45 3.18 -0.27 8.49
CA ILE A 45 3.73 -1.63 8.46
C ILE A 45 4.58 -1.88 9.71
N ALA A 46 5.60 -1.05 9.93
CA ALA A 46 6.56 -1.24 11.01
C ALA A 46 7.30 0.06 11.36
N GLU A 47 7.83 0.10 12.58
CA GLU A 47 8.71 1.15 13.07
C GLU A 47 9.99 0.51 13.66
N THR A 48 11.11 1.21 13.55
CA THR A 48 12.37 0.85 14.21
C THR A 48 13.12 2.11 14.64
N ALA A 49 14.00 1.94 15.63
CA ALA A 49 14.98 2.98 15.98
C ALA A 49 15.80 3.36 14.75
N LEU A 50 16.19 4.64 14.67
CA LEU A 50 16.92 5.20 13.54
C LEU A 50 18.06 4.29 13.11
N THR A 51 17.91 3.73 11.91
CA THR A 51 18.91 2.88 11.28
C THR A 51 19.70 3.75 10.31
N GLY A 52 21.03 3.69 10.37
CA GLY A 52 21.90 4.74 9.84
C GLY A 52 21.69 5.14 8.38
N SER A 53 22.25 4.40 7.43
CA SER A 53 22.28 4.81 6.01
C SER A 53 21.09 4.27 5.21
N PRO A 54 20.76 4.86 4.04
CA PRO A 54 19.71 4.35 3.15
C PRO A 54 19.86 2.88 2.77
N ALA A 55 21.09 2.37 2.68
CA ALA A 55 21.36 0.96 2.40
C ALA A 55 20.90 0.06 3.55
N THR A 56 21.15 0.45 4.80
CA THR A 56 20.70 -0.29 5.98
C THR A 56 19.19 -0.28 6.12
N GLU A 57 18.56 0.86 5.82
CA GLU A 57 17.10 0.99 5.85
C GLU A 57 16.45 0.15 4.75
N THR A 58 16.98 0.18 3.53
CA THR A 58 16.46 -0.65 2.43
C THR A 58 16.58 -2.14 2.78
N ALA A 59 17.70 -2.56 3.38
CA ALA A 59 17.88 -3.94 3.85
C ALA A 59 16.89 -4.30 4.98
N TRP A 60 16.61 -3.36 5.89
CA TRP A 60 15.58 -3.54 6.91
C TRP A 60 14.19 -3.67 6.29
N VAL A 61 13.82 -2.81 5.34
CA VAL A 61 12.52 -2.91 4.66
C VAL A 61 12.38 -4.23 3.90
N ASN A 62 13.41 -4.65 3.16
CA ASN A 62 13.39 -5.93 2.43
C ASN A 62 13.41 -7.15 3.37
N SER A 63 13.69 -6.97 4.66
CA SER A 63 13.48 -8.03 5.66
C SER A 63 12.01 -8.19 6.08
N LEU A 64 11.17 -7.18 5.80
CA LEU A 64 9.76 -7.12 6.17
C LEU A 64 8.82 -7.36 4.97
N LEU A 65 9.25 -6.95 3.78
CA LEU A 65 8.45 -7.01 2.56
C LEU A 65 8.87 -8.18 1.66
N ASP A 66 7.88 -8.81 1.03
CA ASP A 66 8.08 -9.76 -0.08
C ASP A 66 7.01 -9.43 -1.15
N PRO A 67 7.40 -9.02 -2.36
CA PRO A 67 8.77 -8.94 -2.89
C PRO A 67 9.59 -7.75 -2.37
N ASP A 68 10.91 -7.86 -2.51
CA ASP A 68 11.86 -6.78 -2.22
C ASP A 68 11.52 -5.49 -2.98
N VAL A 69 11.75 -4.36 -2.31
CA VAL A 69 11.65 -3.01 -2.86
C VAL A 69 13.03 -2.44 -3.17
N THR A 70 13.07 -1.43 -4.03
CA THR A 70 14.27 -0.69 -4.37
C THR A 70 14.19 0.75 -3.91
N PHE A 71 15.29 1.25 -3.36
CA PHE A 71 15.48 2.67 -3.08
C PHE A 71 15.37 3.49 -4.37
N THR A 72 14.52 4.51 -4.35
CA THR A 72 14.33 5.42 -5.48
C THR A 72 14.94 6.78 -5.19
N ILE A 73 14.43 7.48 -4.18
CA ILE A 73 14.88 8.81 -3.81
C ILE A 73 14.72 9.03 -2.30
N GLN A 74 15.54 9.92 -1.76
CA GLN A 74 15.37 10.45 -0.42
C GLN A 74 15.23 11.98 -0.50
N THR A 75 14.21 12.50 0.17
CA THR A 75 13.96 13.93 0.26
C THR A 75 14.20 14.37 1.70
N GLU A 76 14.98 15.43 1.88
CA GLU A 76 15.25 16.03 3.19
C GLU A 76 14.24 17.13 3.49
N THR A 77 13.94 17.33 4.78
CA THR A 77 13.06 18.41 5.29
C THR A 77 11.73 18.48 4.55
N VAL A 78 10.87 17.49 4.81
CA VAL A 78 9.60 17.36 4.11
C VAL A 78 8.49 18.07 4.87
N ASP A 79 7.87 19.05 4.21
CA ASP A 79 6.67 19.70 4.70
C ASP A 79 5.48 18.72 4.68
N TYR A 80 4.75 18.66 5.79
CA TYR A 80 3.51 17.92 5.91
C TYR A 80 2.35 18.86 6.26
N PHE A 81 1.17 18.51 5.79
CA PHE A 81 -0.02 19.35 5.83
C PHE A 81 -1.13 18.67 6.65
N LEU A 82 -1.89 19.48 7.38
CA LEU A 82 -3.10 19.04 8.08
C LEU A 82 -4.16 18.60 7.07
N THR A 83 -4.91 17.57 7.45
CA THR A 83 -6.05 17.07 6.68
C THR A 83 -7.37 17.39 7.38
N ASP A 84 -8.48 16.98 6.77
CA ASP A 84 -9.83 17.04 7.34
C ASP A 84 -10.10 15.93 8.36
N THR A 85 -9.15 15.00 8.51
CA THR A 85 -9.19 13.92 9.50
C THR A 85 -8.20 14.22 10.63
N ALA A 86 -8.66 14.07 11.88
CA ALA A 86 -7.81 14.28 13.05
C ALA A 86 -6.64 13.28 13.07
N ASP A 87 -5.46 13.75 13.51
CA ASP A 87 -4.22 12.98 13.62
C ASP A 87 -3.68 12.41 12.28
N VAL A 88 -4.28 12.81 11.15
CA VAL A 88 -3.87 12.41 9.80
C VAL A 88 -3.22 13.59 9.09
N TYR A 89 -2.05 13.32 8.53
CA TYR A 89 -1.21 14.29 7.86
C TYR A 89 -0.84 13.77 6.48
N ALA A 90 -0.67 14.69 5.54
CA ALA A 90 -0.27 14.38 4.18
C ALA A 90 0.98 15.14 3.77
N PHE A 91 1.83 14.54 2.96
CA PHE A 91 2.99 15.19 2.36
C PHE A 91 3.15 14.74 0.90
N ALA A 92 3.76 15.58 0.07
CA ALA A 92 3.91 15.28 -1.35
C ALA A 92 5.05 14.29 -1.60
N LEU A 93 4.82 13.32 -2.49
CA LEU A 93 5.81 12.36 -2.96
C LEU A 93 6.27 12.74 -4.38
N SER A 94 7.51 12.43 -4.72
CA SER A 94 8.11 12.84 -6.00
C SER A 94 7.98 11.78 -7.10
N THR A 95 7.91 10.50 -6.74
CA THR A 95 8.03 9.39 -7.70
C THR A 95 6.86 8.41 -7.70
N ALA A 96 5.77 8.76 -7.03
CA ALA A 96 4.61 7.88 -6.84
C ALA A 96 4.98 6.47 -6.32
N PRO A 97 5.74 6.36 -5.22
CA PRO A 97 6.32 5.10 -4.78
C PRO A 97 5.26 4.18 -4.17
N SER A 98 5.50 2.87 -4.24
CA SER A 98 4.63 1.86 -3.60
C SER A 98 4.72 1.86 -2.07
N HIS A 99 5.87 2.24 -1.55
CA HIS A 99 6.17 2.27 -0.12
C HIS A 99 6.99 3.52 0.15
N PHE A 100 6.87 4.06 1.35
CA PHE A 100 7.71 5.14 1.79
C PHE A 100 8.07 4.97 3.25
N ILE A 101 9.17 5.59 3.62
CA ILE A 101 9.64 5.68 4.99
C ILE A 101 9.59 7.14 5.39
N ILE A 102 9.04 7.41 6.58
CA ILE A 102 9.22 8.69 7.27
C ILE A 102 10.28 8.52 8.36
N LYS A 103 11.12 9.54 8.56
CA LYS A 103 12.16 9.54 9.59
C LYS A 103 12.12 10.81 10.41
N ASN A 104 12.46 10.67 11.68
CA ASN A 104 12.82 11.79 12.53
C ASN A 104 14.26 11.58 13.06
N SER A 105 14.62 12.25 14.16
CA SER A 105 15.97 12.13 14.75
C SER A 105 16.24 10.82 15.50
N THR A 106 15.21 10.02 15.80
CA THR A 106 15.28 8.85 16.69
C THR A 106 14.65 7.59 16.10
N GLN A 107 13.74 7.71 15.13
CA GLN A 107 12.87 6.66 14.64
C GLN A 107 12.71 6.70 13.11
N VAL A 108 12.38 5.55 12.57
CA VAL A 108 12.12 5.26 11.17
C VAL A 108 10.82 4.45 11.10
N ALA A 109 9.84 4.91 10.33
CA ALA A 109 8.57 4.22 10.16
C ALA A 109 8.27 3.96 8.67
N LEU A 110 7.84 2.73 8.38
CA LEU A 110 7.54 2.23 7.04
C LEU A 110 6.02 2.18 6.81
N PHE A 111 5.61 2.68 5.66
CA PHE A 111 4.22 2.71 5.20
C PHE A 111 4.09 2.14 3.79
N ALA A 112 2.96 1.48 3.52
CA ALA A 112 2.53 1.12 2.17
C ALA A 112 1.59 2.22 1.62
N ASN A 113 1.96 2.76 0.47
CA ASN A 113 1.19 3.77 -0.24
C ASN A 113 0.02 3.11 -0.97
N VAL A 114 -1.21 3.40 -0.55
CA VAL A 114 -2.43 2.74 -1.07
C VAL A 114 -3.52 3.70 -1.51
N GLY A 115 -3.42 4.97 -1.12
CA GLY A 115 -4.37 6.01 -1.48
C GLY A 115 -4.02 6.67 -2.82
N SER A 116 -3.57 7.92 -2.75
CA SER A 116 -3.02 8.64 -3.89
C SER A 116 -1.51 8.43 -3.92
N MET A 117 -0.98 7.82 -4.98
CA MET A 117 0.45 7.48 -5.02
C MET A 117 1.35 8.74 -4.96
N ASP A 118 0.83 9.90 -5.36
CA ASP A 118 1.53 11.19 -5.34
C ASP A 118 1.61 11.82 -3.92
N TRP A 119 0.94 11.23 -2.93
CA TRP A 119 0.88 11.73 -1.56
C TRP A 119 1.14 10.63 -0.54
N GLY A 120 1.97 10.91 0.46
CA GLY A 120 2.09 10.06 1.64
C GLY A 120 1.15 10.56 2.73
N VAL A 121 0.20 9.74 3.15
CA VAL A 121 -0.84 10.07 4.14
C VAL A 121 -0.68 9.17 5.36
N PHE A 122 -0.20 9.71 6.47
CA PHE A 122 0.07 8.91 7.68
C PHE A 122 -0.78 9.38 8.86
N ASN A 123 -1.08 8.45 9.76
CA ASN A 123 -1.78 8.72 11.02
C ASN A 123 -0.80 8.63 12.20
N THR A 124 -0.69 9.69 12.99
CA THR A 124 0.25 9.74 14.13
C THR A 124 -0.11 8.77 15.26
N LEU A 125 -1.37 8.36 15.39
CA LEU A 125 -1.80 7.36 16.36
C LEU A 125 -1.26 5.95 16.04
N SER A 126 -0.82 5.71 14.79
CA SER A 126 -0.18 4.46 14.40
C SER A 126 1.31 4.42 14.73
N LEU A 127 1.90 5.58 15.07
CA LEU A 127 3.29 5.73 15.41
C LEU A 127 3.51 5.64 16.92
N SER A 128 4.69 5.20 17.33
CA SER A 128 5.06 5.24 18.74
C SER A 128 5.17 6.69 19.24
N SER A 129 5.03 6.88 20.56
CA SER A 129 5.24 8.18 21.18
C SER A 129 6.66 8.72 20.98
N ALA A 130 7.63 7.88 20.59
CA ALA A 130 9.00 8.31 20.30
C ALA A 130 9.11 9.10 18.99
N PHE A 131 8.08 9.04 18.13
CA PHE A 131 8.04 9.81 16.90
C PHE A 131 7.76 11.31 17.14
N ASN A 132 7.10 11.64 18.27
CA ASN A 132 6.77 13.00 18.71
C ASN A 132 6.06 13.87 17.63
N LEU A 133 5.12 13.27 16.90
CA LEU A 133 4.23 13.97 15.97
C LEU A 133 2.78 13.94 16.48
N PRO A 134 1.99 15.02 16.35
CA PRO A 134 2.36 16.35 15.83
C PRO A 134 2.96 17.27 16.92
N GLY A 135 4.02 18.01 16.59
CA GLY A 135 4.62 18.98 17.52
C GLY A 135 5.84 19.72 16.94
N GLU A 136 6.26 20.81 17.61
CA GLU A 136 7.37 21.68 17.18
C GLU A 136 8.76 21.04 17.31
N GLU A 137 8.92 19.96 18.09
CA GLU A 137 10.25 19.44 18.43
C GLU A 137 10.81 18.40 17.44
N PHE A 138 9.97 17.66 16.70
CA PHE A 138 10.45 16.58 15.81
C PHE A 138 9.69 16.53 14.49
N GLN A 139 10.07 17.42 13.57
CA GLN A 139 9.61 17.40 12.18
C GLN A 139 10.13 16.16 11.43
N ILE A 140 9.44 15.79 10.34
CA ILE A 140 9.92 14.76 9.41
C ILE A 140 11.24 15.24 8.80
N SER A 141 12.34 14.60 9.20
CA SER A 141 13.67 14.99 8.74
C SER A 141 13.93 14.47 7.33
N HIS A 142 13.45 13.26 7.03
CA HIS A 142 13.62 12.62 5.74
C HIS A 142 12.41 11.79 5.38
N VAL A 143 12.11 11.76 4.09
CA VAL A 143 11.26 10.74 3.48
C VAL A 143 12.10 9.94 2.51
N THR A 144 11.99 8.61 2.56
CA THR A 144 12.60 7.71 1.57
C THR A 144 11.52 7.01 0.77
N GLU A 145 11.57 7.16 -0.53
CA GLU A 145 10.61 6.59 -1.48
C GLU A 145 11.13 5.26 -2.01
N LEU A 146 10.29 4.23 -1.93
CA LEU A 146 10.62 2.85 -2.26
C LEU A 146 9.65 2.32 -3.32
N SER A 147 10.20 1.97 -4.47
CA SER A 147 9.43 1.36 -5.55
C SER A 147 9.52 -0.15 -5.44
N GLY A 148 8.37 -0.82 -5.47
CA GLY A 148 8.32 -2.28 -5.57
C GLY A 148 8.96 -2.72 -6.88
N ASN A 149 9.77 -3.78 -6.81
CA ASN A 149 10.13 -4.50 -8.01
C ASN A 149 8.84 -5.07 -8.58
N GLY A 150 8.30 -4.43 -9.63
CA GLY A 150 6.99 -4.75 -10.18
C GLY A 150 6.82 -6.26 -10.29
N VAL A 151 5.86 -6.81 -9.53
CA VAL A 151 5.52 -8.22 -9.69
C VAL A 151 5.10 -8.39 -11.14
N ASN A 152 5.83 -9.23 -11.86
CA ASN A 152 5.53 -9.52 -13.25
C ASN A 152 4.26 -10.36 -13.26
N VAL A 153 3.10 -9.71 -13.17
CA VAL A 153 1.80 -10.34 -13.23
C VAL A 153 1.66 -10.86 -14.65
N PRO A 154 1.60 -12.19 -14.87
CA PRO A 154 1.30 -12.70 -16.20
C PRO A 154 -0.03 -12.09 -16.64
N GLU A 155 -0.02 -11.48 -17.83
CA GLU A 155 -1.19 -10.81 -18.39
C GLU A 155 -2.46 -11.65 -18.17
N PRO A 156 -3.58 -11.05 -17.72
CA PRO A 156 -4.78 -11.81 -17.44
C PRO A 156 -5.16 -12.70 -18.63
N SER A 157 -5.27 -14.01 -18.40
CA SER A 157 -5.69 -15.00 -19.39
C SER A 157 -7.05 -14.70 -20.03
N THR A 158 -7.80 -13.76 -19.43
CA THR A 158 -9.01 -13.17 -20.00
C THR A 158 -8.78 -12.47 -21.33
N MET A 159 -7.62 -11.86 -21.59
CA MET A 159 -7.31 -11.25 -22.90
C MET A 159 -7.13 -12.33 -23.98
N ALA A 160 -6.45 -13.42 -23.65
CA ALA A 160 -6.32 -14.57 -24.54
C ALA A 160 -7.69 -15.22 -24.81
N LEU A 161 -8.53 -15.38 -23.78
CA LEU A 161 -9.89 -15.92 -23.91
C LEU A 161 -10.82 -14.99 -24.70
N LEU A 162 -10.72 -13.67 -24.50
CA LEU A 162 -11.46 -12.68 -25.27
C LEU A 162 -11.08 -12.75 -26.76
N GLY A 163 -9.78 -12.86 -27.05
CA GLY A 163 -9.28 -13.06 -28.41
C GLY A 163 -9.81 -14.35 -29.04
N LEU A 164 -9.72 -15.48 -28.33
CA LEU A 164 -10.25 -16.77 -28.79
C LEU A 164 -11.78 -16.74 -28.99
N GLY A 165 -12.52 -16.06 -28.11
CA GLY A 165 -13.96 -15.89 -28.23
C GLY A 165 -14.37 -15.12 -29.49
N LEU A 166 -13.68 -14.02 -29.79
CA LEU A 166 -13.91 -13.22 -31.01
C LEU A 166 -13.57 -14.01 -32.29
N LEU A 167 -12.50 -14.79 -32.25
CA LEU A 167 -12.05 -15.62 -33.36
C LEU A 167 -13.04 -16.78 -33.61
N GLY A 168 -13.51 -17.43 -32.55
CA GLY A 168 -14.55 -18.46 -32.60
C GLY A 168 -15.87 -17.93 -33.16
N MET A 169 -16.31 -16.74 -32.72
CA MET A 169 -17.52 -16.09 -33.21
C MET A 169 -17.44 -15.73 -34.70
N SER A 170 -16.27 -15.25 -35.15
CA SER A 170 -16.02 -14.93 -36.55
C SER A 170 -16.11 -16.15 -37.45
N ILE A 171 -15.59 -17.30 -37.00
CA ILE A 171 -15.69 -18.58 -37.72
C ILE A 171 -17.13 -19.09 -37.73
N ALA A 172 -17.82 -19.04 -36.59
CA ALA A 172 -19.21 -19.46 -36.46
C ALA A 172 -20.13 -18.65 -37.40
N ARG A 173 -19.94 -17.33 -37.47
CA ARG A 173 -20.71 -16.44 -38.35
C ARG A 173 -20.53 -16.75 -39.83
N ARG A 174 -19.32 -17.16 -40.25
CA ARG A 174 -19.05 -17.57 -41.64
C ARG A 174 -19.70 -18.90 -42.00
N LYS A 175 -19.77 -19.85 -41.06
CA LYS A 175 -20.47 -21.13 -41.27
C LYS A 175 -21.99 -20.94 -41.35
N ALA A 176 -22.56 -20.12 -40.47
CA ALA A 176 -24.01 -19.86 -40.44
C ALA A 176 -24.55 -19.15 -41.71
N LYS A 177 -23.71 -18.41 -42.44
CA LYS A 177 -24.10 -17.76 -43.70
C LYS A 177 -23.98 -18.68 -44.93
N LYS A 178 -23.37 -19.86 -44.77
CA LYS A 178 -23.10 -20.82 -45.85
C LYS A 178 -24.00 -22.07 -45.78
N ALA A 179 -24.78 -22.19 -44.70
CA ALA A 179 -25.92 -23.11 -44.56
C ALA A 179 -27.20 -22.36 -44.90
#